data_AF-A0A962Z3J7-F1
#
_entry.id   AF-A0A962Z3J7-F1
#
_cell.length_a   1.000
_cell.length_b   1.000
_cell.length_c   1.000
_cell.angle_alpha   90.00
_cell.angle_beta   90.00
_cell.angle_gamma   90.00
#
_symmetry.space_group_name_H-M   'P 1'
#
loop_
_entity.id
_entity.type
_entity.pdbx_description
1 polymer ?
#
loop_
_entity_poly.entity_id
_entity_poly.type
_entity_poly.pdbx_seq_one_letter_code
_entity_poly.pdbx_strand_id
1 'polypeptide(L)'
;MTPAGRQVITGPEFHYHLLRNALQVFNRNPHQLDADEYGKIYEKTERSFALESLVLASDEAKRVVIPERILDESVALVVARYPNPGEYLLDLSRNGLDEQVLRSALRRELIFDATMQRVAFGCAEVSDIDVGLFYELHRTRFAAPETRIARHIMITVNPDFPENRRDKAFGRMTQIESKLKARIDRFHEFAVRYSECPTAMQGGRLGAVTRGQLYD
;
A
#
# COMPACT_ATOMS: atom_id res chain seq x y z
N MET A 1 -9.22 -28.56 -4.59
CA MET A 1 -9.49 -28.11 -5.98
C MET A 1 -8.39 -27.13 -6.35
N THR A 2 -7.39 -27.59 -7.09
CA THR A 2 -6.28 -26.76 -7.57
C THR A 2 -6.80 -25.94 -8.75
N PRO A 3 -6.73 -24.60 -8.74
CA PRO A 3 -7.18 -23.82 -9.88
C PRO A 3 -6.26 -24.12 -11.07
N ALA A 4 -6.89 -24.37 -12.21
CA ALA A 4 -6.27 -24.79 -13.45
C ALA A 4 -5.26 -23.75 -13.97
N GLY A 5 -4.09 -24.23 -14.44
CA GLY A 5 -3.41 -23.64 -15.59
C GLY A 5 -2.57 -22.38 -15.38
N ARG A 6 -1.98 -22.12 -14.20
CA ARG A 6 -0.88 -21.14 -14.11
C ARG A 6 0.37 -21.74 -14.75
N GLN A 7 0.77 -21.23 -15.90
CA GLN A 7 2.05 -21.55 -16.51
C GLN A 7 3.12 -20.94 -15.60
N VAL A 8 3.81 -21.77 -14.82
CA VAL A 8 4.79 -21.30 -13.84
C VAL A 8 5.94 -20.67 -14.62
N ILE A 9 6.05 -19.34 -14.56
CA ILE A 9 7.17 -18.62 -15.16
C ILE A 9 8.36 -18.80 -14.20
N THR A 10 9.35 -19.59 -14.60
CA THR A 10 10.50 -19.97 -13.76
C THR A 10 11.82 -19.67 -14.45
N GLY A 11 11.96 -18.46 -15.00
CA GLY A 11 13.25 -17.97 -15.52
C GLY A 11 14.14 -17.44 -14.39
N PRO A 12 15.47 -17.55 -14.49
CA PRO A 12 16.36 -17.00 -13.48
C PRO A 12 16.23 -15.45 -13.38
N GLU A 13 15.90 -14.76 -14.47
CA GLU A 13 15.56 -13.32 -14.43
C GLU A 13 14.24 -13.06 -13.68
N PHE A 14 13.27 -13.98 -13.73
CA PHE A 14 12.03 -13.85 -12.95
C PHE A 14 12.32 -13.85 -11.44
N HIS A 15 13.28 -14.65 -10.99
CA HIS A 15 13.70 -14.65 -9.58
C HIS A 15 14.27 -13.30 -9.14
N TYR A 16 14.93 -12.57 -10.04
CA TYR A 16 15.38 -11.21 -9.75
C TYR A 16 14.21 -10.26 -9.54
N HIS A 17 13.17 -10.34 -10.38
CA HIS A 17 11.96 -9.53 -10.18
C HIS A 17 11.25 -9.89 -8.87
N LEU A 18 11.21 -11.18 -8.51
CA LEU A 18 10.62 -11.65 -7.27
C LEU A 18 11.37 -11.07 -6.06
N LEU A 19 12.71 -11.17 -6.07
CA LEU A 19 13.59 -10.59 -5.06
C LEU A 19 13.38 -9.07 -4.94
N ARG A 20 13.44 -8.35 -6.06
CA ARG A 20 13.26 -6.88 -6.10
C ARG A 20 11.90 -6.46 -5.55
N ASN A 21 10.82 -7.12 -5.96
CA ASN A 21 9.47 -6.82 -5.49
C ASN A 21 9.30 -7.13 -4.00
N ALA A 22 9.87 -8.22 -3.49
CA ALA A 22 9.85 -8.56 -2.07
C ALA A 22 10.57 -7.50 -1.23
N LEU A 23 11.78 -7.09 -1.64
CA LEU A 23 12.55 -6.05 -0.98
C LEU A 23 11.84 -4.69 -1.02
N GLN A 24 11.21 -4.31 -2.14
CA GLN A 24 10.51 -3.03 -2.25
C GLN A 24 9.25 -2.95 -1.38
N VAL A 25 8.48 -4.04 -1.27
CA VAL A 25 7.19 -4.04 -0.58
C VAL A 25 7.33 -4.37 0.90
N PHE A 26 8.18 -5.33 1.24
CA PHE A 26 8.30 -5.87 2.60
C PHE A 26 9.67 -5.67 3.24
N ASN A 27 10.65 -5.14 2.49
CA ASN A 27 12.04 -5.00 2.92
C ASN A 27 12.63 -6.33 3.45
N ARG A 28 12.22 -7.44 2.84
CA ARG A 28 12.60 -8.81 3.21
C ARG A 28 12.83 -9.64 1.95
N ASN A 29 13.66 -10.66 2.08
CA ASN A 29 13.88 -11.64 1.01
C ASN A 29 12.63 -12.52 0.80
N PRO A 30 12.39 -13.05 -0.42
CA PRO A 30 11.26 -13.93 -0.73
C PRO A 30 11.09 -15.12 0.23
N HIS A 31 12.19 -15.74 0.68
CA HIS A 31 12.16 -16.88 1.59
C HIS A 31 11.76 -16.53 3.04
N GLN A 32 11.69 -15.23 3.37
CA GLN A 32 11.30 -14.72 4.70
C GLN A 32 9.84 -14.25 4.75
N LEU A 33 9.12 -14.37 3.62
CA LEU A 33 7.72 -14.02 3.52
C LEU A 33 6.85 -15.19 3.96
N ASP A 34 5.70 -14.90 4.58
CA ASP A 34 4.67 -15.91 4.78
C ASP A 34 3.96 -16.27 3.44
N ALA A 35 3.06 -17.25 3.47
CA ALA A 35 2.40 -17.73 2.26
C ALA A 35 1.52 -16.67 1.57
N ASP A 36 0.87 -15.80 2.33
CA ASP A 36 -0.02 -14.76 1.80
C ASP A 36 0.80 -13.60 1.23
N GLU A 37 1.84 -13.18 1.95
CA GLU A 37 2.82 -12.19 1.50
C GLU A 37 3.53 -12.66 0.22
N TYR A 38 4.02 -13.90 0.20
CA TYR A 38 4.67 -14.49 -0.96
C TYR A 38 3.72 -14.55 -2.16
N GLY A 39 2.48 -15.00 -1.95
CA GLY A 39 1.46 -15.06 -3.01
C GLY A 39 1.21 -13.69 -3.68
N LYS A 40 1.12 -12.62 -2.87
CA LYS A 40 0.96 -11.24 -3.38
C LYS A 40 2.17 -10.78 -4.20
N ILE A 41 3.38 -11.06 -3.73
CA ILE A 41 4.61 -10.70 -4.45
C ILE A 41 4.74 -11.50 -5.73
N TYR A 42 4.41 -12.80 -5.70
CA TYR A 42 4.45 -13.64 -6.88
C TYR A 42 3.49 -13.12 -7.96
N GLU A 43 2.23 -12.82 -7.63
CA GLU A 43 1.27 -12.28 -8.59
C GLU A 43 1.71 -10.93 -9.17
N LYS A 44 2.25 -10.04 -8.34
CA LYS A 44 2.83 -8.76 -8.81
C LYS A 44 4.01 -9.00 -9.75
N THR A 45 4.84 -10.00 -9.44
CA THR A 45 6.02 -10.37 -10.23
C THR A 45 5.62 -10.95 -11.57
N GLU A 46 4.65 -11.87 -11.63
CA GLU A 46 4.08 -12.41 -12.88
C GLU A 46 3.61 -11.29 -13.80
N ARG A 47 2.80 -10.37 -13.28
CA ARG A 47 2.27 -9.25 -14.08
C ARG A 47 3.37 -8.32 -14.59
N SER A 48 4.28 -7.90 -13.71
CA SER A 48 5.36 -6.98 -14.09
C SER A 48 6.37 -7.60 -15.05
N PHE A 49 6.74 -8.87 -14.86
CA PHE A 49 7.65 -9.59 -15.76
C PHE A 49 7.03 -9.85 -17.13
N ALA A 50 5.74 -10.19 -17.18
CA ALA A 50 5.02 -10.37 -18.44
C ALA A 50 4.96 -9.05 -19.24
N LEU A 51 4.63 -7.93 -18.58
CA LEU A 51 4.63 -6.61 -19.21
C LEU A 51 6.01 -6.19 -19.71
N GLU A 52 7.05 -6.38 -18.89
CA GLU A 52 8.43 -6.12 -19.31
C GLU A 52 8.78 -6.94 -20.56
N SER A 53 8.48 -8.24 -20.54
CA SER A 53 8.78 -9.13 -21.67
C SER A 53 8.06 -8.72 -22.95
N LEU A 54 6.82 -8.22 -22.85
CA LEU A 54 6.09 -7.67 -24.00
C LEU A 54 6.77 -6.41 -24.54
N VAL A 55 7.20 -5.50 -23.67
CA VAL A 55 7.95 -4.29 -24.08
C VAL A 55 9.27 -4.66 -24.72
N LEU A 56 10.03 -5.61 -24.16
CA LEU A 56 11.30 -6.04 -24.73
C LEU A 56 11.16 -6.73 -26.10
N ALA A 57 10.00 -7.33 -26.38
CA ALA A 57 9.69 -7.93 -27.69
C ALA A 57 9.31 -6.89 -28.76
N SER A 58 9.02 -5.64 -28.37
CA SER A 58 8.62 -4.55 -29.27
C SER A 58 9.74 -4.12 -30.22
N ASP A 59 9.37 -3.45 -31.31
CA ASP A 59 10.36 -2.91 -32.26
C ASP A 59 11.09 -1.69 -31.69
N GLU A 60 10.45 -0.96 -30.78
CA GLU A 60 11.04 0.15 -30.04
C GLU A 60 12.22 -0.33 -29.19
N ALA A 61 12.04 -1.43 -28.46
CA ALA A 61 13.09 -2.01 -27.60
C ALA A 61 14.28 -2.55 -28.42
N LYS A 62 14.04 -3.12 -29.61
CA LYS A 62 15.11 -3.61 -30.50
C LYS A 62 16.05 -2.50 -30.99
N ARG A 63 15.63 -1.24 -30.91
CA ARG A 63 16.43 -0.06 -31.29
C ARG A 63 17.23 0.52 -30.13
N VAL A 64 17.02 0.01 -28.91
CA VAL A 64 17.74 0.44 -27.71
C VAL A 64 19.01 -0.38 -27.57
N VAL A 65 20.12 0.30 -27.32
CA VAL A 65 21.41 -0.34 -27.00
C VAL A 65 21.86 0.20 -25.65
N ILE A 66 22.13 -0.72 -24.72
CA ILE A 66 22.66 -0.39 -23.39
C ILE A 66 24.18 -0.57 -23.43
N PRO A 67 24.97 0.50 -23.27
CA PRO A 67 26.43 0.37 -23.17
C PRO A 67 26.84 -0.44 -21.94
N GLU A 68 27.86 -1.29 -22.05
CA GLU A 68 28.34 -2.10 -20.92
C GLU A 68 28.69 -1.26 -19.69
N ARG A 69 29.24 -0.05 -19.89
CA ARG A 69 29.54 0.89 -18.80
C ARG A 69 28.33 1.18 -17.91
N ILE A 70 27.15 1.35 -18.50
CA ILE A 70 25.90 1.65 -17.76
C ILE A 70 25.40 0.41 -17.02
N LEU A 71 25.56 -0.76 -17.63
CA LEU A 71 25.24 -2.03 -16.98
C LEU A 71 26.17 -2.28 -15.78
N ASP A 72 27.47 -2.04 -15.94
CA ASP A 72 28.46 -2.17 -14.87
C ASP A 72 28.17 -1.22 -13.70
N GLU A 73 27.81 0.03 -14.00
CA GLU A 73 27.37 1.00 -12.98
C GLU A 73 26.12 0.50 -12.23
N SER A 74 25.15 -0.07 -12.96
CA SER A 74 23.93 -0.61 -12.37
C SER A 74 24.19 -1.83 -11.47
N VAL A 75 25.09 -2.72 -11.89
CA VAL A 75 25.55 -3.85 -11.06
C VAL A 75 26.27 -3.33 -9.81
N ALA A 76 27.17 -2.35 -9.96
CA ALA A 76 27.87 -1.75 -8.84
C ALA A 76 26.92 -1.12 -7.81
N LEU A 77 25.83 -0.48 -8.25
CA LEU A 77 24.79 0.07 -7.38
C LEU A 77 24.02 -1.02 -6.61
N VAL A 78 23.85 -2.22 -7.17
CA VAL A 78 23.27 -3.36 -6.46
C VAL A 78 24.27 -3.90 -5.44
N VAL A 79 25.52 -4.11 -5.83
CA VAL A 79 26.59 -4.62 -4.95
C VAL A 79 26.83 -3.68 -3.76
N ALA A 80 26.80 -2.36 -3.98
CA ALA A 80 27.01 -1.35 -2.94
C ALA A 80 25.96 -1.37 -1.81
N ARG A 81 24.83 -2.07 -2.00
CA ARG A 81 23.81 -2.25 -0.95
C ARG A 81 24.24 -3.29 0.09
N TYR A 82 25.24 -4.10 -0.23
CA TYR A 82 25.73 -5.17 0.64
C TYR A 82 26.99 -4.71 1.39
N PRO A 83 27.16 -5.11 2.66
CA PRO A 83 28.34 -4.73 3.44
C PRO A 83 29.66 -5.28 2.87
N ASN A 84 29.61 -6.42 2.18
CA ASN A 84 30.77 -7.06 1.58
C ASN A 84 30.38 -7.98 0.40
N PRO A 85 31.33 -8.35 -0.47
CA PRO A 85 31.06 -9.21 -1.63
C PRO A 85 30.56 -10.62 -1.28
N GLY A 86 30.92 -11.16 -0.11
CA GLY A 86 30.50 -12.51 0.31
C GLY A 86 29.00 -12.58 0.62
N GLU A 87 28.47 -11.60 1.35
CA GLU A 87 27.03 -11.49 1.62
C GLU A 87 26.23 -11.29 0.33
N TYR A 88 26.74 -10.48 -0.59
CA TYR A 88 26.14 -10.28 -1.91
C TYR A 88 26.00 -11.60 -2.69
N LEU A 89 27.10 -12.37 -2.82
CA LEU A 89 27.08 -13.64 -3.56
C LEU A 89 26.18 -14.68 -2.88
N LEU A 90 26.18 -14.71 -1.55
CA LEU A 90 25.33 -15.62 -0.77
C LEU A 90 23.84 -15.28 -0.96
N ASP A 91 23.48 -14.01 -0.94
CA ASP A 91 22.10 -13.56 -1.13
C ASP A 91 21.60 -13.82 -2.56
N LEU A 92 22.44 -13.60 -3.58
CA LEU A 92 22.13 -14.01 -4.96
C LEU A 92 21.83 -15.52 -5.03
N SER A 93 22.75 -16.35 -4.51
CA SER A 93 22.60 -17.81 -4.56
C SER A 93 21.35 -18.30 -3.83
N ARG A 94 21.03 -17.73 -2.65
CA ARG A 94 19.81 -18.03 -1.88
C ARG A 94 18.53 -17.71 -2.66
N ASN A 95 18.58 -16.73 -3.54
CA ASN A 95 17.48 -16.33 -4.39
C ASN A 95 17.50 -17.01 -5.77
N GLY A 96 18.36 -18.03 -5.97
CA GLY A 96 18.46 -18.76 -7.23
C GLY A 96 19.03 -17.92 -8.37
N LEU A 97 19.91 -16.98 -8.02
CA LEU A 97 20.59 -16.06 -8.94
C LEU A 97 22.11 -16.30 -8.89
N ASP A 98 22.77 -15.97 -9.98
CA ASP A 98 24.20 -15.72 -10.03
C ASP A 98 24.47 -14.34 -10.64
N GLU A 99 25.74 -13.97 -10.74
CA GLU A 99 26.13 -12.66 -11.26
C GLU A 99 25.77 -12.49 -12.75
N GLN A 100 25.83 -13.55 -13.55
CA GLN A 100 25.48 -13.49 -14.98
C GLN A 100 23.99 -13.27 -15.18
N VAL A 101 23.17 -13.96 -14.39
CA VAL A 101 21.71 -13.78 -14.35
C VAL A 101 21.37 -12.38 -13.87
N LEU A 102 22.01 -11.88 -12.80
CA LEU A 102 21.79 -10.52 -12.33
C LEU A 102 22.09 -9.50 -13.43
N ARG A 103 23.24 -9.62 -14.11
CA ARG A 103 23.60 -8.77 -15.24
C ARG A 103 22.55 -8.82 -16.36
N SER A 104 22.04 -10.01 -16.66
CA SER A 104 21.02 -10.20 -17.68
C SER A 104 19.69 -9.55 -17.29
N ALA A 105 19.27 -9.70 -16.03
CA ALA A 105 18.07 -9.08 -15.49
C ALA A 105 18.18 -7.54 -15.45
N LEU A 106 19.32 -7.00 -14.99
CA LEU A 106 19.56 -5.56 -15.00
C LEU A 106 19.61 -4.99 -16.42
N ARG A 107 20.20 -5.71 -17.38
CA ARG A 107 20.17 -5.28 -18.79
C ARG A 107 18.75 -5.20 -19.32
N ARG A 108 17.90 -6.17 -18.99
CA ARG A 108 16.48 -6.15 -19.37
C ARG A 108 15.75 -4.94 -18.79
N GLU A 109 15.96 -4.66 -17.51
CA GLU A 109 15.39 -3.49 -16.83
C GLU A 109 15.84 -2.18 -17.49
N LEU A 110 17.13 -2.05 -17.80
CA LEU A 110 17.67 -0.86 -18.48
C LEU A 110 17.09 -0.69 -19.89
N ILE A 111 16.91 -1.77 -20.66
CA ILE A 111 16.27 -1.70 -21.98
C ILE A 111 14.81 -1.27 -21.83
N PHE A 112 14.09 -1.86 -20.86
CA PHE A 112 12.70 -1.50 -20.57
C PHE A 112 12.57 0.00 -20.26
N ASP A 113 13.36 0.50 -19.30
CA ASP A 113 13.32 1.90 -18.88
C ASP A 113 13.66 2.86 -20.02
N ALA A 114 14.74 2.57 -20.76
CA ALA A 114 15.13 3.39 -21.91
C ALA A 114 14.06 3.37 -23.03
N THR A 115 13.39 2.23 -23.24
CA THR A 115 12.28 2.12 -24.19
C THR A 115 11.10 2.98 -23.75
N MET A 116 10.69 2.88 -22.49
CA MET A 116 9.59 3.68 -21.93
C MET A 116 9.88 5.18 -22.00
N GLN A 117 11.10 5.60 -21.67
CA GLN A 117 11.53 7.00 -21.77
C GLN A 117 11.48 7.51 -23.21
N ARG A 118 11.95 6.69 -24.17
CA ARG A 118 11.93 7.05 -25.59
C ARG A 118 10.50 7.19 -26.13
N VAL A 119 9.61 6.26 -25.78
CA VAL A 119 8.20 6.34 -26.16
C VAL A 119 7.55 7.57 -25.52
N ALA A 120 7.80 7.82 -24.24
CA ALA A 120 7.27 8.98 -23.54
C ALA A 120 7.73 10.32 -24.15
N PHE A 121 8.98 10.42 -24.61
CA PHE A 121 9.48 11.61 -25.32
C PHE A 121 8.72 11.90 -26.64
N GLY A 122 8.14 10.87 -27.26
CA GLY A 122 7.30 11.03 -28.45
C GLY A 122 5.85 11.44 -28.15
N CYS A 123 5.45 11.47 -26.88
CA CYS A 123 4.11 11.86 -26.46
C CYS A 123 4.05 13.37 -26.17
N ALA A 124 2.89 13.98 -26.39
CA ALA A 124 2.65 15.35 -25.96
C ALA A 124 2.68 15.44 -24.43
N GLU A 125 3.26 16.51 -23.89
CA GLU A 125 3.17 16.80 -22.46
C GLU A 125 1.70 17.04 -22.06
N VAL A 126 1.34 16.56 -20.88
CA VAL A 126 0.00 16.79 -20.31
C VAL A 126 -0.11 18.25 -19.89
N SER A 127 -1.00 18.99 -20.52
CA SER A 127 -1.21 20.42 -20.23
C SER A 127 -2.18 20.65 -19.06
N ASP A 128 -2.17 21.86 -18.49
CA ASP A 128 -3.15 22.26 -17.48
C ASP A 128 -4.60 22.16 -17.99
N ILE A 129 -4.81 22.34 -19.30
CA ILE A 129 -6.12 22.19 -19.95
C ILE A 129 -6.55 20.71 -19.92
N ASP A 130 -5.63 19.78 -20.23
CA ASP A 130 -5.91 18.34 -20.17
C ASP A 130 -6.25 17.90 -18.74
N VAL A 131 -5.50 18.41 -17.75
CA VAL A 131 -5.76 18.17 -16.33
C VAL A 131 -7.15 18.71 -15.94
N GLY A 132 -7.47 19.95 -16.31
CA GLY A 132 -8.76 20.56 -16.03
C GLY A 132 -9.93 19.80 -16.67
N LEU A 133 -9.79 19.41 -17.94
CA LEU A 133 -10.81 18.63 -18.65
C LEU A 133 -11.02 17.26 -18.01
N PHE A 134 -9.93 16.57 -17.65
CA PHE A 134 -10.01 15.28 -16.96
C PHE A 134 -10.72 15.42 -15.61
N TYR A 135 -10.41 16.45 -14.84
CA TYR A 135 -11.08 16.74 -13.58
C TYR A 135 -12.60 16.94 -13.78
N GLU A 136 -12.98 17.79 -14.73
CA GLU A 136 -14.39 18.10 -15.00
C GLU A 136 -15.18 16.88 -15.49
N LEU A 137 -14.60 16.06 -16.36
CA LEU A 137 -15.23 14.82 -16.85
C LEU A 137 -15.32 13.72 -15.79
N HIS A 138 -14.51 13.80 -14.73
CA HIS A 138 -14.40 12.77 -13.71
C HIS A 138 -14.60 13.29 -12.28
N ARG A 139 -15.36 14.37 -12.07
CA ARG A 139 -15.56 15.00 -10.75
C ARG A 139 -15.94 14.02 -9.64
N THR A 140 -16.71 12.98 -9.96
CA THR A 140 -17.13 11.95 -8.99
C THR A 140 -15.96 11.19 -8.38
N ARG A 141 -14.85 11.01 -9.10
CA ARG A 141 -13.62 10.38 -8.59
C ARG A 141 -12.87 11.26 -7.59
N PHE A 142 -13.11 12.57 -7.65
CA PHE A 142 -12.49 13.58 -6.81
C PHE A 142 -13.44 14.11 -5.73
N ALA A 143 -14.65 13.57 -5.64
CA ALA A 143 -15.60 13.93 -4.61
C ALA A 143 -15.11 13.41 -3.26
N ALA A 144 -14.80 14.31 -2.33
CA ALA A 144 -14.59 13.94 -0.95
C ALA A 144 -15.96 13.67 -0.30
N PRO A 145 -16.16 12.50 0.34
CA PRO A 145 -17.40 12.24 1.05
C PRO A 145 -17.57 13.25 2.19
N GLU A 146 -18.81 13.53 2.55
CA GLU A 146 -19.12 14.38 3.68
C GLU A 146 -18.43 13.85 4.95
N THR A 147 -17.66 14.73 5.60
CA THR A 147 -17.05 14.48 6.90
C THR A 147 -17.65 15.41 7.93
N ARG A 148 -17.88 14.89 9.14
CA ARG A 148 -18.36 15.67 10.29
C ARG A 148 -17.40 15.50 11.45
N ILE A 149 -17.25 16.54 12.27
CA ILE A 149 -16.54 16.40 13.54
C ILE A 149 -17.54 15.92 14.58
N ALA A 150 -17.27 14.75 15.18
CA ALA A 150 -18.17 14.14 16.15
C ALA A 150 -17.54 14.06 17.55
N ARG A 151 -18.42 14.10 18.56
CA ARG A 151 -18.10 13.76 19.94
C ARG A 151 -19.12 12.74 20.45
N HIS A 152 -18.69 11.85 21.35
CA HIS A 152 -19.58 10.86 21.95
C HIS A 152 -19.40 10.75 23.47
N ILE A 153 -20.44 10.22 24.12
CA ILE A 153 -20.41 9.79 25.51
C ILE A 153 -20.81 8.32 25.50
N MET A 154 -19.92 7.45 25.97
CA MET A 154 -20.16 6.01 26.00
C MET A 154 -20.49 5.58 27.42
N ILE A 155 -21.55 4.80 27.59
CA ILE A 155 -21.88 4.10 28.84
C ILE A 155 -21.87 2.60 28.54
N THR A 156 -21.03 1.85 29.24
CA THR A 156 -20.78 0.45 28.99
C THR A 156 -21.88 -0.41 29.61
N VAL A 157 -22.31 -1.42 28.88
CA VAL A 157 -23.18 -2.46 29.43
C VAL A 157 -22.32 -3.66 29.78
N ASN A 158 -22.34 -4.06 31.05
CA ASN A 158 -21.66 -5.25 31.52
C ASN A 158 -22.57 -6.00 32.52
N PRO A 159 -23.05 -7.21 32.17
CA PRO A 159 -23.99 -7.97 33.01
C PRO A 159 -23.38 -8.42 34.35
N ASP A 160 -22.06 -8.50 34.45
CA ASP A 160 -21.33 -8.91 35.65
C ASP A 160 -21.35 -7.83 36.74
N PHE A 161 -21.62 -6.57 36.35
CA PHE A 161 -21.71 -5.42 37.26
C PHE A 161 -23.17 -4.95 37.36
N PRO A 162 -23.85 -5.10 38.52
CA PRO A 162 -25.24 -4.72 38.71
C PRO A 162 -25.59 -3.29 38.27
N GLU A 163 -24.66 -2.35 38.43
CA GLU A 163 -24.76 -0.93 38.08
C GLU A 163 -24.65 -0.66 36.57
N ASN A 164 -24.08 -1.58 35.80
CA ASN A 164 -23.88 -1.50 34.35
C ASN A 164 -24.76 -2.50 33.59
N ARG A 165 -25.75 -3.10 34.25
CA ARG A 165 -26.83 -3.81 33.56
C ARG A 165 -27.59 -2.84 32.65
N ARG A 166 -28.14 -3.38 31.56
CA ARG A 166 -28.78 -2.61 30.48
C ARG A 166 -29.73 -1.52 30.99
N ASP A 167 -30.64 -1.85 31.90
CA ASP A 167 -31.64 -0.89 32.40
C ASP A 167 -31.01 0.27 33.19
N LYS A 168 -29.96 -0.01 33.98
CA LYS A 168 -29.25 1.00 34.76
C LYS A 168 -28.37 1.88 33.87
N ALA A 169 -27.64 1.27 32.93
CA ALA A 169 -26.85 1.99 31.93
C ALA A 169 -27.74 2.90 31.06
N PHE A 170 -28.88 2.40 30.60
CA PHE A 170 -29.85 3.17 29.82
C PHE A 170 -30.46 4.33 30.63
N GLY A 171 -30.79 4.10 31.91
CA GLY A 171 -31.25 5.16 32.80
C GLY A 171 -30.21 6.26 32.99
N ARG A 172 -28.93 5.90 33.18
CA ARG A 172 -27.82 6.87 33.25
C ARG A 172 -27.69 7.67 31.95
N MET A 173 -27.67 7.00 30.80
CA MET A 173 -27.59 7.64 29.48
C MET A 173 -28.73 8.63 29.27
N THR A 174 -29.97 8.23 29.56
CA THR A 174 -31.17 9.08 29.41
C THR A 174 -31.10 10.32 30.32
N GLN A 175 -30.60 10.15 31.55
CA GLN A 175 -30.42 11.27 32.47
C GLN A 175 -29.33 12.25 31.99
N ILE A 176 -28.23 11.73 31.45
CA ILE A 176 -27.15 12.52 30.85
C ILE A 176 -27.69 13.30 29.64
N GLU A 177 -28.40 12.62 28.74
CA GLU A 177 -29.00 13.22 27.54
C GLU A 177 -29.98 14.35 27.91
N SER A 178 -30.89 14.12 28.87
CA SER A 178 -31.85 15.11 29.33
C SER A 178 -31.16 16.37 29.89
N LYS A 179 -30.13 16.19 30.72
CA LYS A 179 -29.33 17.32 31.26
C LYS A 179 -28.57 18.07 30.17
N LEU A 180 -28.10 17.34 29.15
CA LEU A 180 -27.29 17.89 28.06
C LEU A 180 -28.12 18.62 27.01
N LYS A 181 -29.37 18.20 26.75
CA LYS A 181 -30.30 18.90 25.85
C LYS A 181 -30.50 20.37 26.22
N ALA A 182 -30.47 20.69 27.51
CA ALA A 182 -30.57 22.08 28.00
C ALA A 182 -29.23 22.84 27.98
N ARG A 183 -28.09 22.18 27.73
CA ARG A 183 -26.71 22.71 27.86
C ARG A 183 -25.76 22.09 26.83
N ILE A 184 -26.14 22.16 25.55
CA ILE A 184 -25.43 21.49 24.44
C ILE A 184 -23.96 21.93 24.33
N ASP A 185 -23.68 23.18 24.65
CA ASP A 185 -22.34 23.78 24.70
C ASP A 185 -21.38 23.07 25.67
N ARG A 186 -21.92 22.33 26.66
CA ARG A 186 -21.13 21.62 27.68
C ARG A 186 -20.87 20.16 27.38
N PHE A 187 -21.07 19.71 26.14
CA PHE A 187 -20.83 18.33 25.74
C PHE A 187 -19.44 17.83 26.17
N HIS A 188 -18.41 18.67 26.01
CA HIS A 188 -17.04 18.35 26.43
C HIS A 188 -16.96 17.96 27.90
N GLU A 189 -17.48 18.80 28.80
CA GLU A 189 -17.46 18.57 30.24
C GLU A 189 -18.23 17.30 30.62
N PHE A 190 -19.37 17.06 29.95
CA PHE A 190 -20.19 15.88 30.17
C PHE A 190 -19.47 14.62 29.70
N ALA A 191 -18.77 14.66 28.58
CA ALA A 191 -17.97 13.54 28.11
C ALA A 191 -16.81 13.24 29.05
N VAL A 192 -16.08 14.25 29.53
CA VAL A 192 -15.01 14.07 30.54
C VAL A 192 -15.56 13.43 31.82
N ARG A 193 -16.76 13.86 32.26
CA ARG A 193 -17.32 13.44 33.54
C ARG A 193 -18.02 12.08 33.50
N TYR A 194 -18.68 11.76 32.40
CA TYR A 194 -19.63 10.64 32.35
C TYR A 194 -19.31 9.56 31.32
N SER A 195 -18.43 9.83 30.35
CA SER A 195 -18.08 8.84 29.33
C SER A 195 -17.09 7.82 29.88
N GLU A 196 -17.30 6.56 29.55
CA GLU A 196 -16.45 5.42 29.90
C GLU A 196 -15.52 5.03 28.74
N CYS A 197 -15.51 5.81 27.66
CA CYS A 197 -14.57 5.64 26.55
C CYS A 197 -13.23 6.34 26.86
N PRO A 198 -12.07 5.81 26.45
CA PRO A 198 -10.78 6.50 26.59
C PRO A 198 -10.76 7.94 26.02
N THR A 199 -11.60 8.23 25.02
CA THR A 199 -11.73 9.59 24.45
C THR A 199 -12.39 10.58 25.41
N ALA A 200 -12.91 10.15 26.57
CA ALA A 200 -13.55 11.00 27.59
C ALA A 200 -12.65 12.17 27.98
N MET A 201 -11.35 11.92 28.23
CA MET A 201 -10.37 12.94 28.62
C MET A 201 -10.12 14.01 27.54
N GLN A 202 -10.52 13.73 26.30
CA GLN A 202 -10.49 14.68 25.17
C GLN A 202 -11.89 15.26 24.87
N GLY A 203 -12.80 15.19 25.85
CA GLY A 203 -14.20 15.58 25.73
C GLY A 203 -14.98 14.74 24.73
N GLY A 204 -14.64 13.45 24.61
CA GLY A 204 -15.34 12.50 23.76
C GLY A 204 -15.05 12.66 22.26
N ARG A 205 -13.98 13.37 21.87
CA ARG A 205 -13.69 13.67 20.46
C ARG A 205 -13.39 12.40 19.65
N LEU A 206 -14.13 12.22 18.55
CA LEU A 206 -13.92 11.14 17.57
C LEU A 206 -13.10 11.61 16.36
N GLY A 207 -12.95 12.91 16.17
CA GLY A 207 -12.28 13.49 15.00
C GLY A 207 -13.23 13.66 13.82
N ALA A 208 -12.69 13.72 12.61
CA ALA A 208 -13.46 13.76 11.38
C ALA A 208 -13.95 12.35 11.07
N VAL A 209 -15.26 12.17 10.99
CA VAL A 209 -15.91 10.90 10.68
C VAL A 209 -16.64 11.01 9.35
N THR A 210 -16.55 9.97 8.53
CA THR A 210 -17.33 9.81 7.30
C THR A 210 -18.61 9.03 7.57
N ARG A 211 -19.60 9.17 6.69
CA ARG A 211 -20.82 8.34 6.76
C ARG A 211 -20.46 6.85 6.66
N GLY A 212 -21.00 6.02 7.55
CA GLY A 212 -20.75 4.57 7.62
C GLY A 212 -19.50 4.15 8.39
N GLN A 213 -18.74 5.11 8.94
CA GLN A 213 -17.58 4.82 9.79
C GLN A 213 -17.95 4.52 11.25
N LEU A 214 -19.07 5.09 11.72
CA LEU A 214 -19.62 4.80 13.05
C LEU A 214 -20.58 3.63 12.94
N TYR A 215 -20.63 2.79 13.98
CA TYR A 215 -21.53 1.65 14.06
C TYR A 215 -23.00 2.12 14.03
N ASP A 216 -23.82 1.41 13.24
CA ASP A 216 -25.28 1.57 13.18
C ASP A 216 -25.98 0.83 14.33
#